data_AF-A0A524A0L1-F1
#
_entry.id   AF-A0A524A0L1-F1
#
_cell.length_a   1.000
_cell.length_b   1.000
_cell.length_c   1.000
_cell.angle_alpha   90.00
_cell.angle_beta   90.00
_cell.angle_gamma   90.00
#
_symmetry.space_group_name_H-M   'P 1'
#
loop_
_entity.id
_entity.type
_entity.pdbx_description
1 polymer ?
#
loop_
_entity_poly.entity_id
_entity_poly.type
_entity_poly.pdbx_seq_one_letter_code
_entity_poly.pdbx_strand_id
1 'polypeptide(L)'
;IVRAYKILIPSVFILLIIACVRSLTLPSAFQGLNFLFSPNLARLADYEVWLNALSQSAWSTGAGWGLILTYAVYSHKKENPVLTSATLGLGNNLASLLAAVAVIPTVFSYFSTQDFSHQKVLEVMQADNQGLTFIWIPNLFSKIPAGSFFLALFFLALSFAAFSSLISMMELDTRILMDAGFSRKKAIALICVCAFLLGLPSAISMGFFTNQDWVWGLGLMVSGFFFTIAVIKYGPKKFRQNIISTPDSKVRLNKWFDILVTFLLPLQFLVMLGWWLWKSYSGNPDNWFNIASPNSVGTVLFQWTIALGLFILLNKIITKKMLSNKNDS
;
A
#
# COMPACT_ATOMS: atom_id res chain seq x y z
N ILE A 1 0.47 0.29 20.37
CA ILE A 1 1.21 0.35 19.09
C ILE A 1 2.60 -0.24 19.22
N VAL A 2 3.57 0.44 19.87
CA VAL A 2 4.96 -0.06 19.96
C VAL A 2 5.07 -1.52 20.44
N ARG A 3 4.33 -1.91 21.49
CA ARG A 3 4.31 -3.31 21.97
C ARG A 3 3.78 -4.31 20.94
N ALA A 4 2.76 -3.95 20.18
CA ALA A 4 2.21 -4.81 19.13
C ALA A 4 3.21 -4.98 17.98
N TYR A 5 3.85 -3.88 17.55
CA TYR A 5 4.85 -3.88 16.49
C TYR A 5 6.10 -4.70 16.81
N LYS A 6 6.54 -4.69 18.08
CA LYS A 6 7.65 -5.54 18.57
C LYS A 6 7.36 -7.04 18.46
N ILE A 7 6.11 -7.45 18.31
CA ILE A 7 5.69 -8.85 18.19
C ILE A 7 5.33 -9.15 16.73
N LEU A 8 4.37 -8.40 16.17
CA LEU A 8 3.81 -8.66 14.84
C LEU A 8 4.86 -8.63 13.74
N ILE A 9 5.71 -7.59 13.69
CA ILE A 9 6.68 -7.44 12.59
C ILE A 9 7.73 -8.57 12.62
N PRO A 10 8.42 -8.86 13.75
CA PRO A 10 9.32 -10.01 13.80
C PRO A 10 8.62 -11.34 13.50
N SER A 11 7.40 -11.55 14.00
CA SER A 11 6.62 -12.77 13.71
C SER A 11 6.35 -12.92 12.21
N VAL A 12 5.98 -11.86 11.49
CA VAL A 12 5.78 -11.91 10.03
C VAL A 12 7.07 -12.38 9.34
N PHE A 13 8.22 -11.80 9.67
CA PHE A 13 9.50 -12.20 9.08
C PHE A 13 9.86 -13.66 9.39
N ILE A 14 9.67 -14.10 10.63
CA ILE A 14 9.94 -15.50 11.02
C ILE A 14 9.04 -16.45 10.23
N LEU A 15 7.74 -16.15 10.14
CA LEU A 15 6.78 -16.98 9.40
C LEU A 15 7.11 -17.02 7.90
N LEU A 16 7.48 -15.89 7.31
CA LEU A 16 7.92 -15.82 5.91
C LEU A 16 9.22 -16.59 5.67
N ILE A 17 10.19 -16.52 6.59
CA ILE A 17 11.43 -17.30 6.49
C ILE A 17 11.14 -18.79 6.55
N ILE A 18 10.27 -19.24 7.47
CA ILE A 18 9.87 -20.66 7.56
C ILE A 18 9.19 -21.11 6.26
N ALA A 19 8.26 -20.31 5.73
CA ALA A 19 7.57 -20.61 4.48
C ALA A 19 8.54 -20.62 3.27
N CYS A 20 9.50 -19.70 3.24
CA CYS A 20 10.56 -19.62 2.23
C CYS A 20 11.49 -20.84 2.27
N VAL A 21 11.99 -21.22 3.45
CA VAL A 21 12.80 -22.44 3.60
C VAL A 21 11.99 -23.66 3.13
N ARG A 22 10.71 -23.74 3.48
CA ARG A 22 9.86 -24.84 3.00
C ARG A 22 9.72 -24.82 1.48
N SER A 23 9.39 -23.69 0.86
CA SER A 23 9.19 -23.60 -0.59
C SER A 23 10.43 -24.00 -1.37
N LEU A 24 11.63 -23.71 -0.83
CA LEU A 24 12.92 -24.08 -1.42
C LEU A 24 13.24 -25.58 -1.33
N THR A 25 12.66 -26.30 -0.36
CA THR A 25 12.82 -27.77 -0.24
C THR A 25 11.88 -28.57 -1.14
N LEU A 26 10.94 -27.89 -1.82
CA LEU A 26 9.98 -28.56 -2.69
C LEU A 26 10.61 -28.98 -4.02
N PRO A 27 10.10 -30.04 -4.68
CA PRO A 27 10.52 -30.38 -6.04
C PRO A 27 10.32 -29.18 -6.96
N SER A 28 11.20 -29.02 -7.96
CA SER A 28 11.10 -27.95 -8.97
C SER A 28 11.19 -26.52 -8.43
N ALA A 29 11.56 -26.33 -7.15
CA ALA A 29 11.74 -25.00 -6.56
C ALA A 29 12.76 -24.16 -7.33
N PHE A 30 13.84 -24.77 -7.83
CA PHE A 30 14.86 -24.08 -8.62
C PHE A 30 14.31 -23.50 -9.94
N GLN A 31 13.32 -24.16 -10.56
CA GLN A 31 12.67 -23.62 -11.76
C GLN A 31 11.84 -22.38 -11.42
N GLY A 32 11.17 -22.40 -10.25
CA GLY A 32 10.48 -21.22 -9.74
C GLY A 32 11.42 -20.06 -9.39
N LEU A 33 12.60 -20.35 -8.83
CA LEU A 33 13.63 -19.33 -8.63
C LEU A 33 14.16 -18.77 -9.94
N ASN A 34 14.43 -19.63 -10.92
CA ASN A 34 14.83 -19.17 -12.25
C ASN A 34 13.75 -18.30 -12.87
N PHE A 35 12.47 -18.66 -12.75
CA PHE A 35 11.38 -17.82 -13.23
C PHE A 35 11.35 -16.45 -12.53
N LEU A 36 11.50 -16.40 -11.20
CA LEU A 36 11.48 -15.16 -10.42
C LEU A 36 12.68 -14.25 -10.72
N PHE A 37 13.88 -14.82 -10.86
CA PHE A 37 15.12 -14.06 -10.95
C PHE A 37 15.71 -13.94 -12.36
N SER A 38 15.13 -14.58 -13.38
CA SER A 38 15.58 -14.41 -14.77
C SER A 38 15.13 -13.06 -15.32
N PRO A 39 16.05 -12.11 -15.56
CA PRO A 39 15.66 -10.80 -16.05
C PRO A 39 15.26 -10.90 -17.53
N ASN A 40 14.07 -10.40 -17.87
CA ASN A 40 13.70 -10.15 -19.26
C ASN A 40 13.94 -8.67 -19.59
N LEU A 41 15.15 -8.37 -20.10
CA LEU A 41 15.55 -7.00 -20.40
C LEU A 41 14.70 -6.35 -21.50
N ALA A 42 14.14 -7.13 -22.42
CA ALA A 42 13.25 -6.60 -23.46
C ALA A 42 11.97 -6.00 -22.87
N ARG A 43 11.49 -6.53 -21.73
CA ARG A 43 10.34 -5.94 -21.02
C ARG A 43 10.62 -4.56 -20.42
N LEU A 44 11.88 -4.16 -20.24
CA LEU A 44 12.19 -2.81 -19.77
C LEU A 44 11.88 -1.73 -20.81
N ALA A 45 11.71 -2.11 -22.08
CA ALA A 45 11.23 -1.21 -23.14
C ALA A 45 9.71 -0.97 -23.06
N ASP A 46 8.96 -1.83 -22.37
CA ASP A 46 7.54 -1.66 -22.15
C ASP A 46 7.29 -0.65 -21.01
N TYR A 47 6.65 0.46 -21.35
CA TYR A 47 6.34 1.54 -20.41
C TYR A 47 5.42 1.07 -19.27
N GLU A 48 4.56 0.07 -19.49
CA GLU A 48 3.65 -0.45 -18.47
C GLU A 48 4.41 -1.09 -17.31
N VAL A 49 5.59 -1.67 -17.55
CA VAL A 49 6.42 -2.26 -16.49
C VAL A 49 6.80 -1.20 -15.46
N TRP A 50 7.17 0.00 -15.92
CA TRP A 50 7.54 1.11 -15.06
C TRP A 50 6.35 1.69 -14.30
N LEU A 51 5.20 1.86 -14.98
CA LEU A 51 4.00 2.41 -14.35
C LEU A 51 3.41 1.44 -13.30
N ASN A 52 3.44 0.13 -13.57
CA ASN A 52 3.07 -0.88 -12.59
C ASN A 52 4.05 -0.89 -11.40
N ALA A 53 5.37 -0.81 -11.64
CA ALA A 53 6.38 -0.78 -10.58
C ALA A 53 6.27 0.46 -9.67
N LEU A 54 6.05 1.64 -10.27
CA LEU A 54 5.83 2.88 -9.52
C LEU A 54 4.55 2.80 -8.68
N SER A 55 3.46 2.28 -9.26
CA SER A 55 2.19 2.08 -8.55
C SER A 55 2.35 1.11 -7.39
N GLN A 56 2.99 -0.04 -7.62
CA GLN A 56 3.23 -1.04 -6.58
C GLN A 56 4.08 -0.46 -5.45
N SER A 57 5.17 0.25 -5.76
CA SER A 57 6.06 0.83 -4.76
C SER A 57 5.36 1.89 -3.91
N ALA A 58 4.56 2.75 -4.54
CA ALA A 58 3.79 3.79 -3.84
C ALA A 58 2.76 3.18 -2.89
N TRP A 59 2.00 2.18 -3.35
CA TRP A 59 0.99 1.49 -2.53
C TRP A 59 1.60 0.61 -1.44
N SER A 60 2.69 -0.09 -1.73
CA SER A 60 3.38 -0.96 -0.78
C SER A 60 4.00 -0.19 0.37
N THR A 61 4.55 1.00 0.11
CA THR A 61 5.13 1.86 1.16
C THR A 61 4.12 2.79 1.83
N GLY A 62 2.93 2.96 1.25
CA GLY A 62 1.94 3.93 1.72
C GLY A 62 2.38 5.39 1.50
N ALA A 63 3.17 5.65 0.46
CA ALA A 63 3.72 6.97 0.12
C ALA A 63 2.60 7.96 -0.27
N GLY A 64 2.05 8.67 0.72
CA GLY A 64 0.95 9.62 0.53
C GLY A 64 -0.18 9.51 1.56
N TRP A 65 -0.19 8.47 2.40
CA TRP A 65 -1.21 8.32 3.45
C TRP A 65 -1.07 9.30 4.62
N GLY A 66 0.06 9.98 4.75
CA GLY A 66 0.35 10.78 5.95
C GLY A 66 0.70 9.94 7.18
N LEU A 67 0.79 8.60 7.07
CA LEU A 67 1.20 7.70 8.17
C LEU A 67 2.58 8.08 8.74
N ILE A 68 3.50 8.54 7.89
CA ILE A 68 4.81 9.05 8.33
C ILE A 68 4.66 10.29 9.23
N LEU A 69 3.66 11.14 9.03
CA LEU A 69 3.40 12.27 9.92
C LEU A 69 2.98 11.77 11.30
N THR A 70 2.09 10.78 11.36
CA THR A 70 1.69 10.15 12.62
C THR A 70 2.87 9.50 13.31
N TYR A 71 3.72 8.75 12.58
CA TYR A 71 4.93 8.17 13.16
C TYR A 71 5.92 9.25 13.64
N ALA A 72 6.11 10.32 12.88
CA ALA A 72 6.99 11.42 13.24
C ALA A 72 6.58 12.12 14.54
N VAL A 73 5.28 12.14 14.87
CA VAL A 73 4.79 12.68 16.16
C VAL A 73 5.23 11.82 17.34
N TYR A 74 5.43 10.51 17.14
CA TYR A 74 5.91 9.59 18.17
C TYR A 74 7.42 9.33 18.09
N SER A 75 8.10 9.79 17.03
CA SER A 75 9.54 9.68 16.85
C SER A 75 10.29 10.55 17.85
N HIS A 76 11.46 10.06 18.30
CA HIS A 76 12.34 10.86 19.14
C HIS A 76 12.95 12.02 18.34
N LYS A 77 13.17 13.17 19.00
CA LYS A 77 13.77 14.38 18.38
C LYS A 77 15.14 14.12 17.71
N LYS A 78 15.83 13.05 18.09
CA LYS A 78 17.15 12.64 17.58
C LYS A 78 17.08 11.68 16.39
N GLU A 79 15.89 11.29 15.93
CA GLU A 79 15.77 10.41 14.77
C GLU A 79 16.14 11.14 13.48
N ASN A 80 16.71 10.39 12.54
CA ASN A 80 17.04 10.86 11.20
C ASN A 80 15.96 10.37 10.23
N PRO A 81 15.07 11.25 9.73
CA PRO A 81 13.97 10.84 8.85
C PRO A 81 14.42 10.13 7.56
N VAL A 82 15.59 10.50 7.03
CA VAL A 82 16.13 9.92 5.79
C VAL A 82 16.50 8.45 6.01
N LEU A 83 17.27 8.17 7.07
CA LEU A 83 17.70 6.82 7.39
C LEU A 83 16.51 5.93 7.79
N THR A 84 15.58 6.47 8.58
CA THR A 84 14.36 5.75 8.97
C THR A 84 13.53 5.38 7.73
N SER A 85 13.32 6.32 6.81
CA SER A 85 12.55 6.06 5.58
C SER A 85 13.24 5.05 4.66
N ALA A 86 14.57 5.14 4.51
CA ALA A 86 15.34 4.18 3.72
C ALA A 86 15.27 2.76 4.32
N THR A 87 15.41 2.65 5.64
CA THR A 87 15.34 1.36 6.36
C THR A 87 13.95 0.73 6.24
N LEU A 88 12.89 1.55 6.36
CA LEU A 88 11.51 1.12 6.17
C LEU A 88 11.29 0.58 4.75
N GLY A 89 11.74 1.30 3.72
CA GLY A 89 11.62 0.88 2.32
C GLY A 89 12.38 -0.42 2.03
N LEU A 90 13.62 -0.55 2.55
CA LEU A 90 14.40 -1.78 2.42
C LEU A 90 13.73 -2.96 3.11
N GLY A 91 13.22 -2.78 4.33
CA GLY A 91 12.50 -3.83 5.06
C GLY A 91 11.24 -4.28 4.32
N ASN A 92 10.48 -3.33 3.77
CA ASN A 92 9.29 -3.61 2.97
C ASN A 92 9.61 -4.44 1.71
N ASN A 93 10.65 -4.06 0.97
CA ASN A 93 11.06 -4.79 -0.23
C ASN A 93 11.61 -6.18 0.10
N LEU A 94 12.34 -6.31 1.22
CA LEU A 94 12.82 -7.61 1.68
C LEU A 94 11.66 -8.54 2.05
N ALA A 95 10.65 -8.05 2.77
CA ALA A 95 9.45 -8.83 3.07
C ALA A 95 8.71 -9.27 1.80
N SER A 96 8.57 -8.36 0.82
CA SER A 96 7.97 -8.65 -0.49
C SER A 96 8.74 -9.72 -1.25
N LEU A 97 10.07 -9.68 -1.23
CA LEU A 97 10.92 -10.68 -1.86
C LEU A 97 10.81 -12.04 -1.16
N LEU A 98 10.80 -12.07 0.16
CA LEU A 98 10.59 -13.31 0.94
C LEU A 98 9.23 -13.93 0.63
N ALA A 99 8.17 -13.12 0.51
CA ALA A 99 6.86 -13.59 0.12
C ALA A 99 6.86 -14.17 -1.31
N ALA A 100 7.52 -13.50 -2.27
CA ALA A 100 7.66 -14.01 -3.63
C ALA A 100 8.39 -15.36 -3.67
N VAL A 101 9.48 -15.51 -2.91
CA VAL A 101 10.23 -16.78 -2.79
C VAL A 101 9.43 -17.86 -2.03
N ALA A 102 8.54 -17.50 -1.10
CA ALA A 102 7.65 -18.47 -0.47
C ALA A 102 6.57 -18.98 -1.44
N VAL A 103 6.05 -18.12 -2.32
CA VAL A 103 4.92 -18.43 -3.20
C VAL A 103 5.35 -19.07 -4.52
N ILE A 104 6.26 -18.44 -5.27
CA ILE A 104 6.56 -18.82 -6.66
C ILE A 104 7.13 -20.26 -6.77
N PRO A 105 8.18 -20.65 -6.02
CA PRO A 105 8.65 -22.04 -5.99
C PRO A 105 7.57 -23.05 -5.62
N THR A 106 6.63 -22.69 -4.74
CA THR A 106 5.49 -23.55 -4.37
C THR A 106 4.55 -23.76 -5.55
N VAL A 107 4.32 -22.73 -6.38
CA VAL A 107 3.54 -22.84 -7.63
C VAL A 107 4.19 -23.82 -8.60
N PHE A 108 5.50 -23.68 -8.81
CA PHE A 108 6.25 -24.56 -9.72
C PHE A 108 6.28 -26.01 -9.23
N SER A 109 6.47 -26.22 -7.93
CA SER A 109 6.39 -27.54 -7.31
C SER A 109 5.04 -28.21 -7.57
N TYR A 110 3.94 -27.49 -7.33
CA TYR A 110 2.59 -27.99 -7.57
C TYR A 110 2.41 -28.50 -9.00
N PHE A 111 2.76 -27.68 -10.00
CA PHE A 111 2.59 -28.07 -11.40
C PHE A 111 3.62 -29.07 -11.89
N SER A 112 4.76 -29.23 -11.23
CA SER A 112 5.71 -30.28 -11.61
C SER A 112 5.23 -31.69 -11.27
N THR A 113 4.23 -31.81 -10.40
CA THR A 113 3.56 -33.08 -10.06
C THR A 113 2.33 -33.35 -10.93
N GLN A 114 1.98 -32.43 -11.83
CA GLN A 114 0.90 -32.55 -12.82
C GLN A 114 1.48 -32.35 -14.23
N ASP A 115 0.69 -32.54 -15.28
CA ASP A 115 1.12 -32.22 -16.66
C ASP A 115 1.56 -30.74 -16.74
N PHE A 116 2.88 -30.57 -16.69
CA PHE A 116 3.57 -29.29 -16.59
C PHE A 116 3.41 -28.54 -17.91
N SER A 117 2.71 -27.41 -17.86
CA SER A 117 2.81 -26.40 -18.91
C SER A 117 3.17 -25.06 -18.27
N HIS A 118 4.12 -24.36 -18.88
CA HIS A 118 4.52 -23.02 -18.47
C HIS A 118 3.32 -22.06 -18.48
N GLN A 119 2.32 -22.34 -19.30
CA GLN A 119 1.07 -21.58 -19.43
C GLN A 119 0.21 -21.63 -18.16
N LYS A 120 0.08 -22.79 -17.51
CA LYS A 120 -0.66 -22.91 -16.23
C LYS A 120 -0.01 -22.11 -15.11
N VAL A 121 1.32 -22.06 -15.06
CA VAL A 121 2.03 -21.21 -14.09
C VAL A 121 1.71 -19.73 -14.34
N LEU A 122 1.71 -19.30 -15.60
CA LEU A 122 1.38 -17.93 -15.96
C LEU A 122 -0.07 -17.58 -15.61
N GLU A 123 -1.03 -18.50 -15.76
CA GLU A 123 -2.42 -18.30 -15.32
C GLU A 123 -2.50 -18.02 -13.81
N VAL A 124 -1.76 -18.77 -12.98
CA VAL A 124 -1.69 -18.50 -11.53
C VAL A 124 -1.08 -17.12 -11.26
N MET A 125 -0.02 -16.76 -11.98
CA MET A 125 0.69 -15.49 -11.80
C MET A 125 -0.07 -14.28 -12.32
N GLN A 126 -1.06 -14.48 -13.21
CA GLN A 126 -1.94 -13.44 -13.73
C GLN A 126 -3.24 -13.29 -12.94
N ALA A 127 -3.49 -14.17 -11.96
CA ALA A 127 -4.61 -14.00 -11.04
C ALA A 127 -4.47 -12.67 -10.27
N ASP A 128 -5.61 -12.05 -9.98
CA ASP A 128 -5.64 -10.89 -9.10
C ASP A 128 -5.22 -11.25 -7.67
N ASN A 129 -5.02 -10.24 -6.82
CA ASN A 129 -4.53 -10.44 -5.46
C ASN A 129 -5.43 -11.39 -4.65
N GLN A 130 -6.74 -11.31 -4.87
CA GLN A 130 -7.77 -12.09 -4.20
C GLN A 130 -7.74 -13.55 -4.68
N GLY A 131 -7.71 -13.77 -5.99
CA GLY A 131 -7.61 -15.09 -6.61
C GLY A 131 -6.31 -15.80 -6.24
N LEU A 132 -5.18 -15.09 -6.28
CA LEU A 132 -3.91 -15.67 -5.84
C LEU A 132 -3.97 -16.09 -4.37
N THR A 133 -4.39 -15.18 -3.48
CA THR A 133 -4.34 -15.39 -2.02
C THR A 133 -5.36 -16.41 -1.52
N PHE A 134 -6.59 -16.38 -2.03
CA PHE A 134 -7.71 -17.14 -1.45
C PHE A 134 -8.16 -18.32 -2.31
N ILE A 135 -7.71 -18.43 -3.57
CA ILE A 135 -8.00 -19.58 -4.43
C ILE A 135 -6.73 -20.39 -4.67
N TRP A 136 -5.70 -19.76 -5.22
CA TRP A 136 -4.49 -20.48 -5.62
C TRP A 136 -3.65 -20.93 -4.43
N ILE A 137 -3.31 -20.04 -3.49
CA ILE A 137 -2.49 -20.39 -2.33
C ILE A 137 -3.08 -21.60 -1.56
N PRO A 138 -4.37 -21.63 -1.17
CA PRO A 138 -4.95 -22.82 -0.53
C PRO A 138 -4.83 -24.09 -1.38
N ASN A 139 -5.12 -24.01 -2.67
CA ASN A 139 -5.01 -25.15 -3.60
C ASN A 139 -3.57 -25.66 -3.68
N LEU A 140 -2.60 -24.76 -3.79
CA LEU A 140 -1.17 -25.07 -3.88
C LEU A 140 -0.67 -25.79 -2.62
N PHE A 141 -1.00 -25.24 -1.44
CA PHE A 141 -0.60 -25.85 -0.19
C PHE A 141 -1.32 -27.18 0.08
N SER A 142 -2.55 -27.38 -0.38
CA SER A 142 -3.29 -28.65 -0.18
C SER A 142 -2.59 -29.88 -0.78
N LYS A 143 -1.67 -29.70 -1.73
CA LYS A 143 -0.98 -30.78 -2.45
C LYS A 143 0.47 -31.00 -2.02
N ILE A 144 1.00 -30.19 -1.11
CA ILE A 144 2.37 -30.38 -0.60
C ILE A 144 2.37 -31.08 0.76
N PRO A 145 3.42 -31.86 1.10
CA PRO A 145 3.53 -32.48 2.42
C PRO A 145 3.52 -31.44 3.53
N ALA A 146 2.75 -31.70 4.61
CA ALA A 146 2.45 -30.76 5.70
C ALA A 146 1.79 -29.44 5.24
N GLY A 147 1.12 -29.45 4.09
CA GLY A 147 0.47 -28.31 3.46
C GLY A 147 -0.41 -27.47 4.37
N SER A 148 -1.32 -28.11 5.11
CA SER A 148 -2.24 -27.41 6.03
C SER A 148 -1.52 -26.63 7.12
N PHE A 149 -0.39 -27.12 7.62
CA PHE A 149 0.43 -26.42 8.62
C PHE A 149 1.04 -25.15 8.01
N PHE A 150 1.67 -25.26 6.84
CA PHE A 150 2.27 -24.10 6.18
C PHE A 150 1.23 -23.10 5.66
N LEU A 151 0.05 -23.56 5.24
CA LEU A 151 -1.08 -22.71 4.89
C LEU A 151 -1.57 -21.90 6.09
N ALA A 152 -1.68 -22.53 7.26
CA ALA A 152 -2.03 -21.84 8.50
C ALA A 152 -0.97 -20.79 8.88
N LEU A 153 0.33 -21.12 8.76
CA LEU A 153 1.41 -20.15 8.98
C LEU A 153 1.36 -18.98 7.99
N PHE A 154 1.07 -19.24 6.71
CA PHE A 154 0.94 -18.20 5.68
C PHE A 154 -0.21 -17.24 6.02
N PHE A 155 -1.40 -17.76 6.31
CA PHE A 155 -2.54 -16.90 6.67
C PHE A 155 -2.34 -16.20 8.02
N LEU A 156 -1.60 -16.79 8.95
CA LEU A 156 -1.21 -16.13 10.19
C LEU A 156 -0.26 -14.96 9.90
N ALA A 157 0.73 -15.14 9.03
CA ALA A 157 1.63 -14.08 8.59
C ALA A 157 0.87 -12.97 7.86
N LEU A 158 -0.01 -13.34 6.93
CA LEU A 158 -0.88 -12.40 6.20
C LEU A 158 -1.76 -11.60 7.18
N SER A 159 -2.35 -12.26 8.18
CA SER A 159 -3.15 -11.62 9.22
C SER A 159 -2.31 -10.65 10.03
N PHE A 160 -1.12 -11.05 10.49
CA PHE A 160 -0.24 -10.16 11.26
C PHE A 160 0.22 -8.95 10.44
N ALA A 161 0.52 -9.15 9.15
CA ALA A 161 0.84 -8.07 8.23
C ALA A 161 -0.35 -7.10 8.11
N ALA A 162 -1.57 -7.61 7.85
CA ALA A 162 -2.78 -6.81 7.76
C ALA A 162 -3.09 -6.05 9.06
N PHE A 163 -3.01 -6.70 10.22
CA PHE A 163 -3.22 -6.08 11.53
C PHE A 163 -2.18 -4.99 11.81
N SER A 164 -0.93 -5.19 11.44
CA SER A 164 0.10 -4.16 11.63
C SER A 164 -0.25 -2.88 10.86
N SER A 165 -0.60 -3.00 9.58
CA SER A 165 -1.04 -1.87 8.76
C SER A 165 -2.31 -1.19 9.30
N LEU A 166 -3.32 -1.99 9.69
CA LEU A 166 -4.58 -1.48 10.22
C LEU A 166 -4.37 -0.63 11.49
N ILE A 167 -3.50 -1.06 12.41
CA ILE A 167 -3.21 -0.31 13.64
C ILE A 167 -2.71 1.11 13.32
N SER A 168 -1.91 1.27 12.27
CA SER A 168 -1.37 2.58 11.91
C SER A 168 -2.36 3.47 11.18
N MET A 169 -3.20 2.89 10.33
CA MET A 169 -4.33 3.59 9.72
C MET A 169 -5.28 4.12 10.81
N MET A 170 -5.64 3.28 11.77
CA MET A 170 -6.48 3.67 12.90
C MET A 170 -5.85 4.77 13.77
N GLU A 171 -4.53 4.73 13.99
CA GLU A 171 -3.85 5.76 14.79
C GLU A 171 -3.85 7.11 14.07
N LEU A 172 -3.65 7.13 12.75
CA LEU A 172 -3.75 8.36 11.96
C LEU A 172 -5.14 8.99 12.10
N ASP A 173 -6.19 8.22 11.89
CA ASP A 173 -7.57 8.72 12.02
C ASP A 173 -7.85 9.18 13.45
N THR A 174 -7.38 8.41 14.45
CA THR A 174 -7.54 8.74 15.86
C THR A 174 -6.87 10.06 16.18
N ARG A 175 -5.68 10.30 15.64
CA ARG A 175 -4.93 11.53 15.84
C ARG A 175 -5.67 12.74 15.28
N ILE A 176 -6.23 12.62 14.08
CA ILE A 176 -7.01 13.69 13.44
C ILE A 176 -8.21 14.09 14.32
N LEU A 177 -8.94 13.12 14.88
CA LEU A 177 -10.06 13.41 15.77
C LEU A 177 -9.60 13.99 17.13
N MET A 178 -8.46 13.54 17.66
CA MET A 178 -7.88 14.11 18.86
C MET A 178 -7.49 15.58 18.68
N ASP A 179 -6.88 15.93 17.54
CA ASP A 179 -6.54 17.32 17.21
C ASP A 179 -7.81 18.18 16.99
N ALA A 180 -8.95 17.56 16.66
CA ALA A 180 -10.28 18.21 16.62
C ALA A 180 -10.98 18.33 17.99
N GLY A 181 -10.31 17.89 19.08
CA GLY A 181 -10.75 18.01 20.47
C GLY A 181 -11.43 16.78 21.07
N PHE A 182 -11.45 15.63 20.37
CA PHE A 182 -12.02 14.40 20.93
C PHE A 182 -11.04 13.73 21.91
N SER A 183 -11.56 13.12 22.98
CA SER A 183 -10.73 12.25 23.81
C SER A 183 -10.35 10.98 23.05
N ARG A 184 -9.13 10.46 23.28
CA ARG A 184 -8.60 9.28 22.57
C ARG A 184 -9.57 8.09 22.56
N LYS A 185 -10.20 7.79 23.70
CA LYS A 185 -11.17 6.67 23.80
C LYS A 185 -12.38 6.88 22.90
N LYS A 186 -12.94 8.09 22.86
CA LYS A 186 -14.08 8.43 22.00
C LYS A 186 -13.69 8.40 20.52
N ALA A 187 -12.53 8.92 20.18
CA ALA A 187 -12.00 8.90 18.82
C ALA A 187 -11.85 7.46 18.31
N ILE A 188 -11.18 6.58 19.06
CA ILE A 188 -11.01 5.17 18.70
C ILE A 188 -12.36 4.47 18.52
N ALA A 189 -13.28 4.62 19.48
CA ALA A 189 -14.58 3.98 19.41
C ALA A 189 -15.37 4.43 18.17
N LEU A 190 -15.37 5.74 17.88
CA LEU A 190 -16.04 6.29 16.69
C LEU A 190 -15.42 5.74 15.41
N ILE A 191 -14.10 5.72 15.29
CA ILE A 191 -13.40 5.21 14.11
C ILE A 191 -13.68 3.72 13.92
N CYS A 192 -13.61 2.91 14.98
CA CYS A 192 -13.94 1.49 14.89
C CYS A 192 -15.36 1.26 14.37
N VAL A 193 -16.35 1.97 14.93
CA VAL A 193 -17.75 1.82 14.54
C VAL A 193 -17.95 2.28 13.09
N CYS A 194 -17.39 3.43 12.71
CA CYS A 194 -17.47 3.91 11.33
C CYS A 194 -16.79 2.96 10.35
N ALA A 195 -15.57 2.51 10.64
CA ALA A 195 -14.83 1.58 9.79
C ALA A 195 -15.56 0.24 9.63
N PHE A 196 -16.16 -0.27 10.70
CA PHE A 196 -16.97 -1.49 10.64
C PHE A 196 -18.21 -1.28 9.77
N LEU A 197 -19.03 -0.25 10.05
CA LEU A 197 -20.28 -0.01 9.32
C LEU A 197 -20.04 0.32 7.84
N LEU A 198 -19.04 1.14 7.53
CA LEU A 198 -18.69 1.48 6.15
C LEU A 198 -17.97 0.33 5.42
N GLY A 199 -17.35 -0.59 6.16
CA GLY A 199 -16.71 -1.79 5.60
C GLY A 199 -17.68 -2.94 5.33
N LEU A 200 -18.86 -2.98 5.97
CA LEU A 200 -19.85 -4.04 5.80
C LEU A 200 -20.25 -4.29 4.34
N PRO A 201 -20.54 -3.27 3.49
CA PRO A 201 -20.92 -3.52 2.11
C PRO A 201 -19.81 -4.21 1.30
N SER A 202 -18.54 -3.88 1.57
CA SER A 202 -17.38 -4.55 0.97
C SER A 202 -17.23 -6.00 1.44
N ALA A 203 -17.63 -6.31 2.67
CA ALA A 203 -17.62 -7.68 3.18
C ALA A 203 -18.72 -8.57 2.58
N ILE A 204 -19.86 -7.96 2.18
CA ILE A 204 -21.04 -8.68 1.69
C ILE A 204 -21.03 -8.81 0.16
N SER A 205 -20.49 -7.82 -0.57
CA SER A 205 -20.53 -7.79 -2.04
C SER A 205 -19.14 -7.60 -2.63
N MET A 206 -18.69 -8.60 -3.39
CA MET A 206 -17.42 -8.53 -4.13
C MET A 206 -17.43 -7.40 -5.15
N GLY A 207 -18.54 -7.16 -5.84
CA GLY A 207 -18.67 -6.05 -6.78
C GLY A 207 -18.52 -4.68 -6.10
N PHE A 208 -19.06 -4.52 -4.89
CA PHE A 208 -18.86 -3.30 -4.11
C PHE A 208 -17.40 -3.16 -3.67
N PHE A 209 -16.80 -4.23 -3.16
CA PHE A 209 -15.39 -4.25 -2.75
C PHE A 209 -14.45 -3.88 -3.89
N THR A 210 -14.58 -4.51 -5.06
CA THR A 210 -13.78 -4.19 -6.26
C THR A 210 -13.99 -2.74 -6.71
N ASN A 211 -15.23 -2.24 -6.66
CA ASN A 211 -15.48 -0.83 -6.98
C ASN A 211 -14.82 0.13 -5.98
N GLN A 212 -14.87 -0.16 -4.67
CA GLN A 212 -14.20 0.68 -3.67
C GLN A 212 -12.67 0.62 -3.82
N ASP A 213 -12.10 -0.57 -4.03
CA ASP A 213 -10.67 -0.75 -4.29
C ASP A 213 -10.23 0.04 -5.52
N TRP A 214 -11.02 0.02 -6.59
CA TRP A 214 -10.77 0.78 -7.80
C TRP A 214 -10.82 2.31 -7.58
N VAL A 215 -11.88 2.80 -6.93
CA VAL A 215 -12.11 4.25 -6.73
C VAL A 215 -11.09 4.85 -5.79
N TRP A 216 -10.83 4.18 -4.67
CA TRP A 216 -9.91 4.65 -3.63
C TRP A 216 -8.47 4.24 -3.88
N GLY A 217 -8.21 3.32 -4.82
CA GLY A 217 -6.91 3.00 -5.38
C GLY A 217 -6.22 4.17 -6.11
N LEU A 218 -6.90 5.31 -6.27
CA LEU A 218 -6.30 6.59 -6.68
C LEU A 218 -5.95 7.51 -5.50
N GLY A 219 -6.51 7.27 -4.32
CA GLY A 219 -6.44 8.19 -3.19
C GLY A 219 -5.02 8.47 -2.74
N LEU A 220 -4.16 7.46 -2.76
CA LEU A 220 -2.73 7.62 -2.50
C LEU A 220 -2.08 8.63 -3.46
N MET A 221 -2.34 8.49 -4.76
CA MET A 221 -1.72 9.30 -5.81
C MET A 221 -2.20 10.74 -5.72
N VAL A 222 -3.51 10.94 -5.51
CA VAL A 222 -4.12 12.26 -5.31
C VAL A 222 -3.56 12.94 -4.06
N SER A 223 -3.50 12.21 -2.94
CA SER A 223 -2.94 12.74 -1.68
C SER A 223 -1.45 13.09 -1.81
N GLY A 224 -0.65 12.19 -2.40
CA GLY A 224 0.77 12.42 -2.66
C GLY A 224 1.02 13.63 -3.56
N PHE A 225 0.15 13.84 -4.55
CA PHE A 225 0.19 15.02 -5.42
C PHE A 225 -0.08 16.30 -4.63
N PHE A 226 -1.15 16.35 -3.82
CA PHE A 226 -1.43 17.51 -2.97
C PHE A 226 -0.31 17.80 -1.97
N PHE A 227 0.25 16.77 -1.35
CA PHE A 227 1.39 16.92 -0.45
C PHE A 227 2.60 17.53 -1.17
N THR A 228 2.88 17.07 -2.40
CA THR A 228 3.97 17.61 -3.22
C THR A 228 3.74 19.09 -3.55
N ILE A 229 2.52 19.48 -3.93
CA ILE A 229 2.16 20.90 -4.15
C ILE A 229 2.37 21.72 -2.87
N ALA A 230 1.98 21.19 -1.70
CA ALA A 230 2.17 21.87 -0.43
C ALA A 230 3.66 22.09 -0.12
N VAL A 231 4.51 21.11 -0.40
CA VAL A 231 5.98 21.23 -0.25
C VAL A 231 6.55 22.26 -1.24
N ILE A 232 6.09 22.27 -2.49
CA ILE A 232 6.50 23.27 -3.48
C ILE A 232 6.14 24.68 -3.01
N LYS A 233 4.91 24.87 -2.49
CA LYS A 233 4.45 26.16 -1.95
C LYS A 233 5.22 26.60 -0.71
N TYR A 234 5.57 25.67 0.18
CA TYR A 234 6.42 25.94 1.35
C TYR A 234 7.86 26.29 0.95
N GLY A 235 8.32 25.76 -0.18
CA GLY A 235 9.67 25.92 -0.70
C GLY A 235 10.49 24.64 -0.46
N PRO A 236 10.85 23.86 -1.51
CA PRO A 236 11.53 22.57 -1.37
C PRO A 236 12.85 22.64 -0.58
N LYS A 237 13.65 23.70 -0.81
CA LYS A 237 14.87 23.96 -0.04
C LYS A 237 14.58 24.13 1.46
N LYS A 238 13.54 24.90 1.82
CA LYS A 238 13.12 25.11 3.21
C LYS A 238 12.60 23.83 3.82
N PHE A 239 11.83 23.04 3.07
CA PHE A 239 11.33 21.74 3.53
C PHE A 239 12.49 20.79 3.86
N ARG A 240 13.46 20.66 2.95
CA ARG A 240 14.63 19.82 3.17
C ARG A 240 15.46 20.26 4.36
N GLN A 241 15.69 21.56 4.52
CA GLN A 241 16.56 22.10 5.56
C GLN A 241 15.90 22.16 6.95
N ASN A 242 14.61 22.49 7.01
CA ASN A 242 13.92 22.77 8.27
C ASN A 242 13.09 21.59 8.79
N ILE A 243 12.62 20.71 7.89
CA ILE A 243 11.74 19.58 8.25
C ILE A 243 12.49 18.25 8.18
N ILE A 244 13.24 18.00 7.10
CA ILE A 244 13.94 16.72 6.91
C ILE A 244 15.27 16.69 7.66
N SER A 245 16.06 17.77 7.55
CA SER A 245 17.41 17.84 8.13
C SER A 245 17.35 18.37 9.56
N THR A 246 17.13 17.48 10.53
CA THR A 246 17.24 17.83 11.95
C THR A 246 18.72 18.09 12.33
N PRO A 247 19.01 18.89 13.37
CA PRO A 247 20.38 19.15 13.83
C PRO A 247 21.18 17.86 14.06
N ASP A 248 20.53 16.83 14.59
CA ASP A 248 21.10 15.51 14.89
C ASP A 248 21.14 14.55 13.68
N SER A 249 20.75 14.99 12.48
CA SER A 249 20.70 14.14 11.30
C SER A 249 22.10 13.76 10.81
N LYS A 250 22.46 12.48 11.02
CA LYS A 250 23.68 11.83 10.49
C LYS A 250 23.77 11.81 8.96
N VAL A 251 22.65 11.53 8.29
CA VAL A 251 22.52 11.52 6.82
C VAL A 251 21.64 12.67 6.38
N ARG A 252 22.06 13.43 5.36
CA ARG A 252 21.33 14.60 4.85
C ARG A 252 21.10 14.49 3.36
N LEU A 253 19.93 14.94 2.92
CA LEU A 253 19.61 15.03 1.50
C LEU A 253 20.30 16.25 0.88
N ASN A 254 20.72 16.13 -0.37
CA ASN A 254 21.36 17.23 -1.10
C ASN A 254 20.36 17.94 -2.05
N LYS A 255 20.87 18.85 -2.88
CA LYS A 255 20.13 19.68 -3.87
C LYS A 255 19.30 18.90 -4.87
N TRP A 256 19.69 17.68 -5.22
CA TRP A 256 18.90 16.81 -6.10
C TRP A 256 17.49 16.52 -5.56
N PHE A 257 17.29 16.46 -4.25
CA PHE A 257 15.96 16.30 -3.67
C PHE A 257 15.02 17.46 -4.04
N ASP A 258 15.53 18.69 -4.10
CA ASP A 258 14.72 19.86 -4.45
C ASP A 258 14.21 19.74 -5.89
N ILE A 259 15.05 19.26 -6.81
CA ILE A 259 14.69 19.01 -8.22
C ILE A 259 13.65 17.90 -8.32
N LEU A 260 13.85 16.79 -7.59
CA LEU A 260 12.93 15.66 -7.57
C LEU A 260 11.52 16.09 -7.13
N VAL A 261 11.43 16.85 -6.03
CA VAL A 261 10.13 17.30 -5.51
C VAL A 261 9.49 18.37 -6.39
N THR A 262 10.29 19.24 -7.02
CA THR A 262 9.74 20.35 -7.82
C THR A 262 9.22 19.89 -9.16
N PHE A 263 9.90 18.94 -9.82
CA PHE A 263 9.60 18.57 -11.20
C PHE A 263 9.20 17.10 -11.35
N LEU A 264 9.98 16.19 -10.78
CA LEU A 264 9.82 14.76 -11.07
C LEU A 264 8.59 14.17 -10.38
N LEU A 265 8.36 14.46 -9.10
CA LEU A 265 7.21 13.94 -8.36
C LEU A 265 5.87 14.45 -8.92
N PRO A 266 5.67 15.76 -9.18
CA PRO A 266 4.42 16.24 -9.80
C PRO A 266 4.18 15.60 -11.17
N LEU A 267 5.22 15.53 -12.02
CA LEU A 267 5.12 14.89 -13.33
C LEU A 267 4.76 13.41 -13.20
N GLN A 268 5.41 12.69 -12.29
CA GLN A 268 5.12 11.28 -12.02
C GLN A 268 3.65 11.08 -11.63
N PHE A 269 3.13 11.85 -10.67
CA PHE A 269 1.72 11.74 -10.27
C PHE A 269 0.77 12.06 -11.43
N LEU A 270 1.05 13.08 -12.25
CA LEU A 270 0.24 13.41 -13.42
C LEU A 270 0.25 12.30 -14.47
N VAL A 271 1.44 11.75 -14.79
CA VAL A 271 1.59 10.64 -15.73
C VAL A 271 0.86 9.40 -15.23
N MET A 272 1.03 9.04 -13.96
CA MET A 272 0.37 7.87 -13.39
C MET A 272 -1.16 8.04 -13.33
N LEU A 273 -1.66 9.24 -12.97
CA LEU A 273 -3.10 9.54 -12.98
C LEU A 273 -3.67 9.45 -14.41
N GLY A 274 -2.96 10.04 -15.38
CA GLY A 274 -3.35 9.98 -16.79
C GLY A 274 -3.36 8.55 -17.34
N TRP A 275 -2.33 7.77 -17.03
CA TRP A 275 -2.26 6.36 -17.40
C TRP A 275 -3.38 5.53 -16.76
N TRP A 276 -3.68 5.76 -15.48
CA TRP A 276 -4.76 5.06 -14.82
C TRP A 276 -6.12 5.37 -15.48
N LEU A 277 -6.37 6.65 -15.81
CA LEU A 277 -7.59 7.05 -16.52
C LEU A 277 -7.66 6.42 -17.91
N TRP A 278 -6.53 6.39 -18.62
CA TRP A 278 -6.42 5.72 -19.91
C TRP A 278 -6.71 4.23 -19.80
N LYS A 279 -6.12 3.53 -18.82
CA LYS A 279 -6.33 2.10 -18.58
C LYS A 279 -7.78 1.79 -18.21
N SER A 280 -8.41 2.66 -17.43
CA SER A 280 -9.82 2.56 -17.07
C SER A 280 -10.73 2.69 -18.31
N TYR A 281 -10.45 3.68 -19.17
CA TYR A 281 -11.16 3.89 -20.43
C TYR A 281 -10.93 2.72 -21.41
N SER A 282 -9.69 2.31 -21.64
CA SER A 282 -9.35 1.27 -22.61
C SER A 282 -9.83 -0.11 -22.19
N GLY A 283 -9.95 -0.37 -20.88
CA GLY A 283 -10.46 -1.63 -20.35
C GLY A 283 -11.99 -1.78 -20.46
N ASN A 284 -12.75 -0.70 -20.57
CA ASN A 284 -14.20 -0.74 -20.75
C ASN A 284 -14.73 0.46 -21.56
N PRO A 285 -14.45 0.54 -22.88
CA PRO A 285 -14.75 1.71 -23.69
C PRO A 285 -16.24 2.02 -23.84
N ASP A 286 -17.11 1.02 -23.73
CA ASP A 286 -18.55 1.20 -23.92
C ASP A 286 -19.25 1.75 -22.67
N ASN A 287 -18.71 1.47 -21.47
CA ASN A 287 -19.29 1.87 -20.19
C ASN A 287 -18.35 2.71 -19.32
N TRP A 288 -17.32 3.33 -19.91
CA TRP A 288 -16.28 4.04 -19.18
C TRP A 288 -16.82 5.19 -18.30
N PHE A 289 -17.96 5.82 -18.66
CA PHE A 289 -18.59 6.89 -17.88
C PHE A 289 -19.77 6.41 -17.01
N ASN A 290 -20.08 5.11 -17.01
CA ASN A 290 -21.20 4.57 -16.23
C ASN A 290 -20.87 4.59 -14.73
N ILE A 291 -21.63 5.35 -13.93
CA ILE A 291 -21.40 5.51 -12.48
C ILE A 291 -21.64 4.24 -11.66
N ALA A 292 -22.40 3.27 -12.20
CA ALA A 292 -22.75 2.03 -11.52
C ALA A 292 -21.85 0.85 -11.95
N SER A 293 -21.08 1.00 -13.04
CA SER A 293 -20.15 -0.04 -13.47
C SER A 293 -18.93 -0.07 -12.54
N PRO A 294 -18.61 -1.22 -11.93
CA PRO A 294 -17.31 -1.43 -11.31
C PRO A 294 -16.22 -1.15 -12.34
N ASN A 295 -15.11 -0.55 -11.90
CA ASN A 295 -13.92 -0.25 -12.71
C ASN A 295 -14.07 0.85 -13.77
N SER A 296 -15.14 1.64 -13.77
CA SER A 296 -15.31 2.76 -14.71
C SER A 296 -14.64 4.05 -14.24
N VAL A 297 -14.44 5.02 -15.13
CA VAL A 297 -14.07 6.40 -14.76
C VAL A 297 -15.26 7.11 -14.13
N GLY A 298 -16.48 6.81 -14.59
CA GLY A 298 -17.72 7.41 -14.09
C GLY A 298 -17.92 7.22 -12.59
N THR A 299 -17.76 6.00 -12.07
CA THR A 299 -17.89 5.71 -10.63
C THR A 299 -16.87 6.47 -9.79
N VAL A 300 -15.64 6.62 -10.31
CA VAL A 300 -14.57 7.38 -9.67
C VAL A 300 -14.92 8.86 -9.60
N LEU A 301 -15.26 9.48 -10.73
CA LEU A 301 -15.61 10.90 -10.77
C LEU A 301 -16.80 11.19 -9.85
N PHE A 302 -17.82 10.34 -9.85
CA PHE A 302 -18.99 10.50 -8.99
C PHE A 302 -18.62 10.46 -7.50
N GLN A 303 -17.91 9.42 -7.04
CA GLN A 303 -17.57 9.26 -5.63
C GLN A 303 -16.55 10.30 -5.16
N TRP A 304 -15.55 10.65 -5.99
CA TRP A 304 -14.60 11.72 -5.67
C TRP A 304 -15.27 13.10 -5.64
N THR A 305 -16.27 13.36 -6.48
CA THR A 305 -17.05 14.62 -6.42
C THR A 305 -17.81 14.72 -5.11
N ILE A 306 -18.45 13.63 -4.66
CA ILE A 306 -19.10 13.58 -3.35
C ILE A 306 -18.08 13.82 -2.23
N ALA A 307 -16.94 13.13 -2.28
CA ALA A 307 -15.89 13.27 -1.27
C ALA A 307 -15.34 14.70 -1.21
N LEU A 308 -15.05 15.33 -2.35
CA LEU A 308 -14.61 16.73 -2.43
C LEU A 308 -15.67 17.69 -1.92
N GLY A 309 -16.95 17.48 -2.25
CA GLY A 309 -18.06 18.27 -1.72
C GLY A 309 -18.13 18.20 -0.19
N LEU A 310 -18.03 16.99 0.37
CA LEU A 310 -17.97 16.78 1.82
C LEU A 310 -16.73 17.44 2.44
N PHE A 311 -15.55 17.30 1.83
CA PHE A 311 -14.33 17.95 2.32
C PHE A 311 -14.46 19.47 2.33
N ILE A 312 -15.00 20.09 1.28
CA ILE A 312 -15.19 21.55 1.23
C ILE A 312 -16.17 22.01 2.32
N LEU A 313 -17.26 21.26 2.53
CA LEU A 313 -18.27 21.57 3.55
C LEU A 313 -17.68 21.44 4.96
N LEU A 314 -16.99 20.33 5.24
CA LEU A 314 -16.37 20.07 6.53
C LEU A 314 -15.16 20.97 6.78
N ASN A 315 -14.41 21.38 5.75
CA ASN A 315 -13.23 22.23 5.89
C ASN A 315 -13.57 23.57 6.56
N LYS A 316 -14.73 24.16 6.23
CA LYS A 316 -15.19 25.40 6.88
C LYS A 316 -15.44 25.20 8.38
N ILE A 317 -16.00 24.05 8.76
CA ILE A 317 -16.29 23.69 10.15
C ILE A 317 -14.99 23.41 10.92
N ILE A 318 -14.12 22.58 10.34
CA ILE A 318 -12.85 22.16 10.95
C ILE A 318 -11.92 23.35 11.11
N THR A 319 -11.73 24.16 10.07
CA THR A 319 -10.86 25.35 10.12
C THR A 319 -11.34 26.33 11.18
N LYS A 320 -12.65 26.60 11.25
CA LYS A 320 -13.23 27.49 12.28
C LYS A 320 -12.93 26.99 13.69
N LYS A 321 -13.08 25.68 13.94
CA LYS A 321 -12.88 25.07 15.26
C LYS A 321 -11.39 24.95 15.64
N MET A 322 -10.52 24.66 14.68
CA MET A 322 -9.07 24.59 14.90
C MET A 322 -8.48 25.97 15.18
N LEU A 323 -8.93 27.02 14.47
CA LEU A 323 -8.47 28.38 14.71
C LEU A 323 -9.03 28.96 16.01
N SER A 324 -10.25 28.60 16.43
CA SER A 324 -10.77 29.06 17.73
C SER A 324 -9.98 28.47 18.89
N ASN A 325 -9.69 27.16 18.87
CA ASN A 325 -8.90 26.50 19.92
C ASN A 325 -7.46 27.03 20.05
N LYS A 326 -6.90 27.65 19.01
CA LYS A 326 -5.55 28.22 19.02
C LYS A 326 -5.50 29.64 19.60
N ASN A 327 -6.64 30.32 19.69
CA ASN A 327 -6.76 31.64 20.31
C ASN A 327 -7.05 31.55 21.82
N ASP A 328 -7.49 30.38 22.29
CA ASP A 328 -7.78 30.11 23.71
C ASP A 328 -6.59 29.43 24.46
N SER A 329 -5.45 29.26 23.79
CA SER A 329 -4.21 28.63 24.31
C SER A 329 -3.02 29.58 24.23
#